data_AF-A0A1V5LHE9-F1
#
_entry.id   AF-A0A1V5LHE9-F1
#
_cell.length_a   1.000
_cell.length_b   1.000
_cell.length_c   1.000
_cell.angle_alpha   90.00
_cell.angle_beta   90.00
_cell.angle_gamma   90.00
#
_symmetry.space_group_name_H-M   'P 1'
#
loop_
_entity.id
_entity.type
_entity.pdbx_description
1 polymer ?
#
loop_
_entity_poly.entity_id
_entity_poly.type
_entity_poly.pdbx_seq_one_letter_code
_entity_poly.pdbx_strand_id
1 'polypeptide(L)'
;MQLVSSGADVRVKRGAGVMHHKVIIIDGGIVITGSYNFTRSASLRNDENLIIISDPETATRYAAEFAKIFNQSRTPASRGR
;
A
#
# COMPACT_ATOMS: atom_id res chain seq x y z
N MET A 1 11.80 8.31 -2.82
CA MET A 1 12.86 7.68 -3.63
C MET A 1 13.64 6.60 -2.87
N GLN A 2 13.70 6.62 -1.53
CA GLN A 2 14.42 5.59 -0.73
C GLN A 2 14.04 4.14 -1.06
N LEU A 3 12.74 3.82 -1.17
CA LEU A 3 12.28 2.46 -1.51
C LEU A 3 12.72 2.03 -2.92
N VAL A 4 12.67 2.94 -3.90
CA VAL A 4 13.14 2.66 -5.26
C VAL A 4 14.65 2.44 -5.26
N SER A 5 15.41 3.29 -4.54
CA SER A 5 16.87 3.14 -4.44
C SER A 5 17.31 1.90 -3.66
N SER A 6 16.45 1.36 -2.78
CA SER A 6 16.71 0.10 -2.08
C SER A 6 16.30 -1.14 -2.89
N GLY A 7 15.89 -0.97 -4.15
CA GLY A 7 15.56 -2.08 -5.05
C GLY A 7 14.12 -2.62 -4.94
N ALA A 8 13.22 -1.96 -4.22
CA ALA A 8 11.82 -2.37 -4.19
C ALA A 8 11.11 -2.07 -5.54
N ASP A 9 10.27 -3.00 -6.03
CA ASP A 9 9.38 -2.71 -7.16
C ASP A 9 8.23 -1.81 -6.69
N VAL A 10 8.41 -0.51 -6.91
CA VAL A 10 7.41 0.50 -6.61
C VAL A 10 6.65 0.83 -7.88
N ARG A 11 5.32 0.93 -7.78
CA ARG A 11 4.45 1.41 -8.86
C ARG A 11 3.56 2.55 -8.36
N VAL A 12 3.17 3.42 -9.29
CA VAL A 12 2.28 4.56 -9.03
C VAL A 12 1.04 4.42 -9.90
N LYS A 13 -0.13 4.33 -9.25
CA LYS A 13 -1.43 4.38 -9.93
C LYS A 13 -1.57 5.71 -10.67
N ARG A 14 -1.96 5.65 -11.94
CA ARG A 14 -2.39 6.81 -12.74
C ARG A 14 -3.82 6.61 -13.25
N GLY A 15 -4.47 7.68 -13.70
CA GLY A 15 -5.86 7.66 -14.15
C GLY A 15 -6.84 8.19 -13.08
N ALA A 16 -8.14 8.10 -13.37
CA ALA A 16 -9.19 8.67 -12.53
C ALA A 16 -9.24 8.03 -11.12
N GLY A 17 -9.65 8.81 -10.13
CA GLY A 17 -9.77 8.40 -8.73
C GLY A 17 -8.44 8.31 -7.96
N VAL A 18 -8.52 8.40 -6.64
CA VAL A 18 -7.35 8.41 -5.73
C VAL A 18 -7.02 6.99 -5.27
N MET A 19 -5.73 6.64 -5.20
CA MET A 19 -5.29 5.42 -4.50
C MET A 19 -5.38 5.67 -2.99
N HIS A 20 -6.48 5.26 -2.36
CA HIS A 20 -6.76 5.55 -0.95
C HIS A 20 -6.58 4.34 -0.01
N HIS A 21 -6.14 3.20 -0.53
CA HIS A 21 -5.90 2.00 0.26
C HIS A 21 -4.66 2.22 1.14
N LYS A 22 -4.76 1.90 2.43
CA LYS A 22 -3.62 1.87 3.36
C LYS A 22 -3.50 0.45 3.89
N VAL A 23 -2.85 -0.41 3.08
CA VAL A 23 -2.84 -1.85 3.31
C VAL A 23 -1.41 -2.37 3.27
N ILE A 24 -1.07 -3.26 4.20
CA ILE A 24 0.14 -4.11 4.16
C ILE A 24 -0.32 -5.56 4.17
N ILE A 25 0.25 -6.38 3.30
CA ILE A 25 0.00 -7.82 3.23
C ILE A 25 1.32 -8.52 3.47
N ILE A 26 1.37 -9.44 4.44
CA ILE A 26 2.59 -10.14 4.85
C ILE A 26 2.38 -11.64 4.68
N ASP A 27 3.31 -12.27 3.97
CA ASP A 27 3.44 -13.74 3.78
C ASP A 27 2.15 -14.48 3.41
N GLY A 28 1.22 -13.79 2.72
CA GLY A 28 -0.06 -14.35 2.30
C GLY A 28 -1.01 -14.74 3.44
N GLY A 29 -0.73 -14.34 4.69
CA GLY A 29 -1.50 -14.72 5.87
C GLY A 29 -1.97 -13.57 6.75
N ILE A 30 -1.32 -12.41 6.66
CA ILE A 30 -1.62 -11.25 7.52
C ILE A 30 -1.96 -10.03 6.66
N VAL A 31 -3.03 -9.33 7.04
CA VAL A 31 -3.41 -8.03 6.48
C VAL A 31 -3.43 -7.00 7.59
N ILE A 32 -2.72 -5.89 7.39
CA ILE A 32 -2.78 -4.70 8.23
C ILE A 32 -3.49 -3.61 7.42
N THR A 33 -4.56 -3.04 7.97
CA THR A 33 -5.36 -2.00 7.30
C THR A 33 -6.06 -1.08 8.30
N GLY A 34 -6.72 -0.03 7.83
CA GLY A 34 -7.49 0.92 8.64
C GLY A 34 -7.54 2.32 8.02
N SER A 35 -7.87 3.31 8.84
CA SER A 35 -7.82 4.72 8.43
C SER A 35 -6.37 5.26 8.35
N TYR A 36 -5.46 4.61 9.08
CA TYR A 36 -4.07 5.03 9.28
C TYR A 36 -3.29 5.20 7.97
N ASN A 37 -2.87 6.43 7.68
CA ASN A 37 -1.93 6.73 6.59
C ASN A 37 -0.48 6.57 7.06
N PHE A 38 0.44 6.11 6.21
CA PHE A 38 1.89 6.01 6.52
C PHE A 38 2.58 7.39 6.54
N THR A 39 2.16 8.26 7.45
CA THR A 39 2.61 9.65 7.59
C THR A 39 2.83 9.99 9.05
N ARG A 40 3.67 11.00 9.31
CA ARG A 40 3.95 11.47 10.67
C ARG A 40 2.72 12.01 11.40
N SER A 41 1.77 12.62 10.68
CA SER A 41 0.53 13.14 11.29
C SER A 41 -0.37 12.02 11.80
N ALA A 42 -0.52 10.94 11.03
CA ALA A 42 -1.28 9.77 11.46
C ALA A 42 -0.67 9.12 12.72
N SER A 43 0.67 9.11 12.85
CA SER A 43 1.34 8.55 14.04
C SER A 43 1.27 9.41 15.29
N LEU A 44 1.14 10.74 15.17
CA LEU A 44 1.40 11.66 16.30
C LEU A 44 0.24 12.60 16.63
N ARG A 45 -0.76 12.73 15.75
CA ARG A 45 -1.75 13.81 15.85
C ARG A 45 -3.17 13.37 15.56
N ASN A 46 -3.37 12.49 14.58
CA ASN A 46 -4.71 12.07 14.18
C ASN A 46 -5.17 10.90 15.05
N ASP A 47 -6.45 10.89 15.38
CA ASP A 47 -7.12 9.69 15.85
C ASP A 47 -7.37 8.77 14.65
N GLU A 48 -6.65 7.65 14.62
CA GLU A 48 -6.68 6.68 13.52
C GLU A 48 -6.92 5.28 14.09
N ASN A 49 -7.56 4.42 13.30
CA ASN A 49 -7.64 3.00 13.62
C ASN A 49 -6.67 2.19 12.77
N LEU A 50 -6.13 1.13 13.36
CA LEU A 50 -5.35 0.10 12.71
C LEU A 50 -5.89 -1.27 13.14
N ILE A 51 -6.15 -2.15 12.20
CA ILE A 51 -6.54 -3.53 12.46
C ILE A 51 -5.53 -4.48 11.83
N ILE A 52 -5.26 -5.58 12.53
CA ILE A 52 -4.42 -6.67 12.07
C ILE A 52 -5.30 -7.90 11.96
N ILE A 53 -5.40 -8.45 10.76
CA ILE A 53 -6.20 -9.62 10.44
C ILE A 53 -5.22 -10.74 10.10
N SER A 54 -5.26 -11.83 10.87
CA SER A 54 -4.45 -13.04 10.61
C SER A 54 -5.35 -14.12 10.03
N ASP A 55 -5.59 -14.04 8.72
CA ASP A 55 -6.47 -14.95 7.99
C ASP A 55 -5.97 -15.07 6.51
N PRO A 56 -5.52 -16.26 6.08
CA PRO A 56 -5.02 -16.48 4.73
C PRO A 56 -6.04 -16.22 3.61
N GLU A 57 -7.33 -16.47 3.86
CA GLU A 57 -8.36 -16.22 2.85
C GLU A 57 -8.52 -14.72 2.60
N THR A 58 -8.63 -13.94 3.67
CA THR A 58 -8.66 -12.48 3.60
C THR A 58 -7.38 -11.93 2.94
N ALA A 59 -6.21 -12.42 3.33
CA ALA A 59 -4.94 -12.02 2.73
C ALA A 59 -4.89 -12.29 1.22
N THR A 60 -5.39 -13.45 0.78
CA THR A 60 -5.49 -13.81 -0.64
C THR A 60 -6.37 -12.82 -1.41
N ARG A 61 -7.53 -12.46 -0.85
CA ARG A 61 -8.45 -11.49 -1.49
C ARG A 61 -7.81 -10.10 -1.60
N TYR A 62 -7.12 -9.63 -0.57
CA TYR A 62 -6.38 -8.36 -0.61
C TYR A 62 -5.22 -8.41 -1.61
N ALA A 63 -4.49 -9.53 -1.68
CA ALA A 63 -3.38 -9.69 -2.60
C ALA A 63 -3.84 -9.66 -4.07
N ALA A 64 -5.01 -10.26 -4.37
CA ALA A 64 -5.61 -10.21 -5.69
C ALA A 64 -5.96 -8.77 -6.13
N GLU A 65 -6.59 -7.98 -5.26
CA GLU A 65 -6.90 -6.58 -5.57
C GLU A 65 -5.62 -5.73 -5.68
N PHE A 66 -4.63 -5.96 -4.81
CA PHE A 66 -3.32 -5.32 -4.94
C PHE A 66 -2.70 -5.62 -6.31
N ALA A 67 -2.63 -6.89 -6.71
CA ALA A 67 -2.03 -7.30 -7.98
C ALA A 67 -2.74 -6.67 -9.18
N LYS A 68 -4.07 -6.60 -9.16
CA LYS A 68 -4.87 -5.93 -10.20
C LYS A 68 -4.48 -4.46 -10.35
N ILE A 69 -4.42 -3.70 -9.25
CA ILE A 69 -4.05 -2.28 -9.28
C ILE A 69 -2.57 -2.12 -9.68
N PHE A 70 -1.70 -2.97 -9.13
CA PHE A 70 -0.25 -2.93 -9.35
C PHE A 70 0.10 -3.17 -10.83
N ASN A 71 -0.53 -4.15 -11.46
CA ASN A 71 -0.32 -4.49 -12.87
C ASN A 71 -0.76 -3.38 -13.83
N GLN A 72 -1.71 -2.54 -13.42
CA GLN A 72 -2.16 -1.36 -14.17
C GLN A 72 -1.34 -0.10 -13.86
N SER A 73 -0.46 -0.17 -12.86
CA SER A 73 0.32 0.96 -12.37
C SER A 73 1.68 1.05 -13.06
N ARG A 74 2.22 2.28 -13.14
CA ARG A 74 3.47 2.56 -13.84
C ARG A 74 4.63 2.66 -12.88
N THR A 75 5.83 2.35 -13.33
CA THR A 75 7.06 2.65 -12.59
C THR A 75 7.11 4.15 -12.26
N PRO A 76 7.52 4.55 -11.05
CA PRO A 76 7.74 5.95 -10.71
C PRO A 76 8.64 6.58 -11.77
N ALA A 77 8.25 7.74 -12.28
CA ALA A 77 9.16 8.51 -13.12
C ALA A 77 10.42 8.81 -12.31
N SER A 78 11.60 8.60 -12.89
CA SER A 78 12.79 9.26 -12.37
C SER A 78 12.45 10.75 -12.33
N ARG A 79 12.45 11.37 -11.16
CA ARG A 79 12.46 12.84 -11.12
C ARG A 79 13.75 13.25 -11.83
N GLY A 80 13.64 13.68 -13.09
CA GLY A 80 14.64 14.54 -13.69
C GLY A 80 14.87 15.68 -12.71
N ARG A 81 16.15 15.94 -12.41
CA ARG A 81 16.54 17.12 -11.64
C ARG A 81 16.03 18.37 -12.33
#